data_AF-A0A4Q1CN18-F1
#
_entry.id   AF-A0A4Q1CN18-F1
#
_cell.length_a   1.000
_cell.length_b   1.000
_cell.length_c   1.000
_cell.angle_alpha   90.00
_cell.angle_beta   90.00
_cell.angle_gamma   90.00
#
_symmetry.space_group_name_H-M   'P 1'
#
loop_
_entity.id
_entity.type
_entity.pdbx_description
1 polymer ?
#
loop_
_entity_poly.entity_id
_entity_poly.type
_entity_poly.pdbx_seq_one_letter_code
_entity_poly.pdbx_strand_id
1 'polypeptide(L)'
;MKQCIVFCCCVWLGAFFAKGQTVTFTIDLKHKAQTIENIGASGAWYSEGIGKYWLAEKKERMAELLFSKSFDSTGNPLGIGLSAWRFNIGGGTFEQGDSSGIRNAFRRVESFLSPDGTYDWTKQEGYLWFTKKAVAYGVKDLIAFSNTPPVQFTKNGLGFRTQKDFVTNLSDDKYNDYAGFLATVLAHFDKEGIRFNYISPVNEPQWDWSAKFGSMNQEGSPWHNKDIYKIAVKLDSALTAQHLTTKILVTEAGDLTYLYSRNNHASKQLQQFYAKDSKLYIGNLQHLHNVIEGHSYFTDHGDSAIISVRKQLHDTAAKYNTSFWQSEYSMLGDGYKEGSKERRSSMDCALFLAKMIHHDFTIANATAWHFWNAWEPGRAEAETRYNLIALRNIADYKNADYSVTKNLWALGHYSRFVRPGMQRIFTERNDGLSLVQQAQDIMLTAFANEMTVTVVIVNYTTSTKNIAVTLPGVKKLKQIKRYTTSADAGENMKSSVEESLRSLQLSPRSITTLVIDL
;
A
#
# COMPACT_ATOMS: atom_id res chain seq x y z
N MET A 1 53.08 66.34 13.25
CA MET A 1 52.63 65.21 12.40
C MET A 1 51.62 64.41 13.19
N LYS A 2 50.50 64.04 12.55
CA LYS A 2 49.23 63.62 13.14
C LYS A 2 49.34 62.32 13.96
N GLN A 3 48.82 62.31 15.19
CA GLN A 3 48.52 61.09 15.94
C GLN A 3 47.15 60.55 15.46
N CYS A 4 47.14 59.36 14.87
CA CYS A 4 45.91 58.60 14.62
C CYS A 4 45.66 57.65 15.79
N ILE A 5 44.56 57.87 16.50
CA ILE A 5 44.01 56.94 17.48
C ILE A 5 43.17 55.91 16.69
N VAL A 6 43.58 54.65 16.72
CA VAL A 6 42.79 53.52 16.19
C VAL A 6 42.02 52.91 17.37
N PHE A 7 40.70 53.09 17.37
CA PHE A 7 39.79 52.45 18.30
C PHE A 7 39.45 51.05 17.77
N CYS A 8 39.92 50.00 18.45
CA CYS A 8 39.63 48.61 18.10
C CYS A 8 38.30 48.20 18.76
N CYS A 9 37.19 48.27 18.03
CA CYS A 9 35.91 47.70 18.46
C CYS A 9 35.90 46.19 18.21
N CYS A 10 36.15 45.40 19.25
CA CYS A 10 35.84 43.97 19.23
C CYS A 10 34.32 43.77 19.29
N VAL A 11 33.69 43.52 18.13
CA VAL A 11 32.30 43.04 18.08
C VAL A 11 32.32 41.53 18.29
N TRP A 12 31.92 41.10 19.48
CA TRP A 12 31.57 39.70 19.76
C TRP A 12 30.27 39.36 19.01
N LEU A 13 30.39 38.73 17.85
CA LEU A 13 29.26 38.08 17.16
C LEU A 13 28.92 36.78 17.90
N GLY A 14 28.16 36.92 18.99
CA GLY A 14 27.45 35.79 19.59
C GLY A 14 26.37 35.34 18.62
N ALA A 15 26.58 34.20 17.97
CA ALA A 15 25.53 33.52 17.22
C ALA A 15 24.43 33.06 18.20
N PHE A 16 23.38 33.86 18.35
CA PHE A 16 22.14 33.42 18.99
C PHE A 16 21.50 32.36 18.10
N PHE A 17 21.79 31.08 18.36
CA PHE A 17 20.92 30.01 17.93
C PHE A 17 19.59 30.18 18.68
N ALA A 18 18.57 30.68 17.98
CA ALA A 18 17.21 30.64 18.50
C ALA A 18 16.89 29.17 18.80
N LYS A 19 16.74 28.81 20.08
CA LYS A 19 16.21 27.50 20.47
C LYS A 19 14.81 27.40 19.88
N GLY A 20 14.67 26.63 18.80
CA GLY A 20 13.37 26.38 18.19
C GLY A 20 12.38 25.90 19.24
N GLN A 21 11.16 26.45 19.22
CA GLN A 21 10.09 26.07 20.13
C GLN A 21 9.82 24.55 20.00
N THR A 22 9.85 23.83 21.12
CA THR A 22 9.59 22.39 21.14
C THR A 22 8.09 22.15 20.94
N VAL A 23 7.73 21.39 19.91
CA VAL A 23 6.33 20.98 19.67
C VAL A 23 6.03 19.79 20.56
N THR A 24 4.98 19.88 21.37
CA THR A 24 4.54 18.78 22.24
C THR A 24 3.36 18.07 21.61
N PHE A 25 3.46 16.75 21.50
CA PHE A 25 2.40 15.86 21.09
C PHE A 25 1.82 15.12 22.29
N THR A 26 0.51 15.05 22.36
CA THR A 26 -0.23 14.27 23.37
C THR A 26 -0.85 13.07 22.70
N ILE A 27 -0.54 11.85 23.17
CA ILE A 27 -1.12 10.60 22.70
C ILE A 27 -2.13 10.13 23.74
N ASP A 28 -3.42 10.21 23.41
CA ASP A 28 -4.50 9.88 24.35
C ASP A 28 -4.93 8.41 24.21
N LEU A 29 -4.31 7.54 25.01
CA LEU A 29 -4.58 6.09 25.01
C LEU A 29 -6.04 5.71 25.34
N LYS A 30 -6.85 6.65 25.85
CA LYS A 30 -8.28 6.40 26.13
C LYS A 30 -9.15 6.53 24.88
N HIS A 31 -8.76 7.40 23.95
CA HIS A 31 -9.52 7.63 22.72
C HIS A 31 -8.88 6.86 21.56
N LYS A 32 -9.59 5.82 21.14
CA LYS A 32 -9.20 4.92 20.04
C LYS A 32 -10.03 5.25 18.81
N ALA A 33 -9.44 5.04 17.64
CA ALA A 33 -10.12 5.13 16.35
C ALA A 33 -10.28 3.73 15.75
N GLN A 34 -9.76 3.49 14.56
CA GLN A 34 -9.90 2.21 13.87
C GLN A 34 -8.88 1.15 14.34
N THR A 35 -9.25 -0.11 14.15
CA THR A 35 -8.36 -1.26 14.28
C THR A 35 -7.61 -1.47 12.97
N ILE A 36 -6.30 -1.67 13.04
CA ILE A 36 -5.49 -1.98 11.85
C ILE A 36 -5.61 -3.46 11.53
N GLU A 37 -6.05 -3.76 10.31
CA GLU A 37 -6.21 -5.12 9.81
C GLU A 37 -4.90 -5.63 9.25
N ASN A 38 -4.31 -4.93 8.27
CA ASN A 38 -3.03 -5.31 7.68
C ASN A 38 -2.35 -4.17 6.89
N ILE A 39 -1.07 -4.36 6.58
CA ILE A 39 -0.25 -3.51 5.72
C ILE A 39 0.53 -4.43 4.77
N GLY A 40 0.51 -4.14 3.47
CA GLY A 40 0.91 -5.10 2.45
C GLY A 40 1.47 -4.49 1.16
N ALA A 41 1.76 -5.37 0.21
CA ALA A 41 2.15 -5.03 -1.16
C ALA A 41 1.72 -6.16 -2.13
N SER A 42 1.76 -5.89 -3.43
CA SER A 42 1.52 -6.88 -4.49
C SER A 42 2.82 -7.41 -5.11
N GLY A 43 2.76 -8.67 -5.53
CA GLY A 43 3.81 -9.35 -6.30
C GLY A 43 3.66 -9.24 -7.81
N ALA A 44 2.75 -8.41 -8.33
CA ALA A 44 2.63 -8.19 -9.77
C ALA A 44 3.95 -7.70 -10.41
N TRP A 45 4.13 -7.72 -11.72
CA TRP A 45 4.14 -8.98 -12.44
C TRP A 45 5.48 -9.73 -12.38
N TYR A 46 6.55 -9.06 -11.95
CA TYR A 46 7.91 -9.58 -12.09
C TYR A 46 8.22 -10.75 -11.13
N SER A 47 7.34 -11.08 -10.18
CA SER A 47 7.48 -12.27 -9.34
C SER A 47 7.76 -13.52 -10.14
N GLU A 48 7.16 -13.64 -11.32
CA GLU A 48 7.24 -14.86 -12.09
C GLU A 48 8.68 -15.15 -12.52
N GLY A 49 9.30 -14.20 -13.21
CA GLY A 49 10.70 -14.32 -13.61
C GLY A 49 11.66 -14.39 -12.41
N ILE A 50 11.38 -13.62 -11.34
CA ILE A 50 12.23 -13.62 -10.14
C ILE A 50 12.17 -14.97 -9.41
N GLY A 51 10.97 -15.46 -9.12
CA GLY A 51 10.75 -16.69 -8.39
C GLY A 51 11.23 -17.92 -9.17
N LYS A 52 11.04 -17.94 -10.49
CA LYS A 52 11.48 -19.03 -11.37
C LYS A 52 13.00 -19.06 -11.56
N TYR A 53 13.59 -17.94 -11.98
CA TYR A 53 14.89 -17.98 -12.64
C TYR A 53 16.03 -17.28 -11.90
N TRP A 54 15.74 -16.40 -10.93
CA TRP A 54 16.82 -15.70 -10.23
C TRP A 54 17.55 -16.61 -9.25
N LEU A 55 18.81 -16.29 -9.00
CA LEU A 55 19.64 -16.98 -8.01
C LEU A 55 18.94 -17.04 -6.65
N ALA A 56 18.99 -18.21 -6.00
CA ALA A 56 18.30 -18.48 -4.75
C ALA A 56 18.59 -17.40 -3.69
N GLU A 57 19.87 -17.06 -3.47
CA GLU A 57 20.28 -16.03 -2.53
C GLU A 57 19.55 -14.68 -2.76
N LYS A 58 19.39 -14.27 -4.02
CA LYS A 58 18.74 -13.00 -4.36
C LYS A 58 17.26 -13.03 -4.01
N LYS A 59 16.52 -14.04 -4.49
CA LYS A 59 15.07 -14.14 -4.23
C LYS A 59 14.76 -14.40 -2.74
N GLU A 60 15.61 -15.13 -2.02
CA GLU A 60 15.52 -15.31 -0.57
C GLU A 60 15.71 -13.98 0.17
N ARG A 61 16.73 -13.19 -0.19
CA ARG A 61 16.93 -11.87 0.42
C ARG A 61 15.77 -10.91 0.11
N MET A 62 15.19 -10.97 -1.08
CA MET A 62 13.99 -10.18 -1.43
C MET A 62 12.78 -10.59 -0.57
N ALA A 63 12.55 -11.89 -0.37
CA ALA A 63 11.51 -12.37 0.54
C ALA A 63 11.78 -11.93 1.99
N GLU A 64 13.02 -11.99 2.45
CA GLU A 64 13.40 -11.51 3.78
C GLU A 64 13.12 -10.01 3.95
N LEU A 65 13.50 -9.18 2.97
CA LEU A 65 13.26 -7.74 2.98
C LEU A 65 11.77 -7.40 3.12
N LEU A 66 10.88 -8.18 2.48
CA LEU A 66 9.43 -7.94 2.55
C LEU A 66 8.79 -8.51 3.81
N PHE A 67 9.11 -9.76 4.17
CA PHE A 67 8.30 -10.52 5.13
C PHE A 67 8.96 -10.73 6.49
N SER A 68 10.29 -10.58 6.59
CA SER A 68 10.98 -10.82 7.86
C SER A 68 10.57 -9.82 8.92
N LYS A 69 10.30 -10.36 10.12
CA LYS A 69 10.15 -9.58 11.35
C LYS A 69 11.42 -9.64 12.20
N SER A 70 12.49 -10.28 11.74
CA SER A 70 13.73 -10.41 12.50
C SER A 70 14.53 -9.11 12.49
N PHE A 71 15.48 -9.01 13.42
CA PHE A 71 16.44 -7.92 13.51
C PHE A 71 17.85 -8.45 13.29
N ASP A 72 18.76 -7.60 12.81
CA ASP A 72 20.19 -7.88 12.82
C ASP A 72 20.79 -7.76 14.23
N SER A 73 22.09 -8.05 14.37
CA SER A 73 22.81 -8.01 15.65
C SER A 73 22.91 -6.61 16.26
N THR A 74 22.68 -5.56 15.47
CA THR A 74 22.66 -4.16 15.91
C THR A 74 21.25 -3.63 16.15
N GLY A 75 20.22 -4.48 16.00
CA GLY A 75 18.83 -4.15 16.24
C GLY A 75 18.09 -3.53 15.04
N ASN A 76 18.69 -3.45 13.85
CA ASN A 76 17.97 -2.95 12.67
C ASN A 76 17.06 -4.06 12.09
N PRO A 77 15.86 -3.74 11.59
CA PRO A 77 15.01 -4.73 10.94
C PRO A 77 15.67 -5.35 9.71
N LEU A 78 15.66 -6.69 9.60
CA LEU A 78 16.12 -7.39 8.40
C LEU A 78 15.15 -7.21 7.22
N GLY A 79 13.88 -6.95 7.53
CA GLY A 79 12.82 -6.66 6.57
C GLY A 79 11.70 -5.84 7.19
N ILE A 80 10.73 -5.49 6.36
CA ILE A 80 9.61 -4.60 6.72
C ILE A 80 8.42 -5.36 7.33
N GLY A 81 8.48 -6.70 7.34
CA GLY A 81 7.49 -7.54 7.98
C GLY A 81 6.06 -7.28 7.50
N LEU A 82 5.79 -7.26 6.19
CA LEU A 82 4.42 -7.12 5.69
C LEU A 82 3.46 -8.08 6.40
N SER A 83 2.23 -7.63 6.65
CA SER A 83 1.19 -8.47 7.24
C SER A 83 0.13 -8.90 6.23
N ALA A 84 0.15 -8.33 5.03
CA ALA A 84 -0.60 -8.81 3.88
C ALA A 84 0.29 -8.99 2.63
N TRP A 85 -0.05 -9.97 1.79
CA TRP A 85 0.58 -10.20 0.49
C TRP A 85 -0.47 -10.45 -0.59
N ARG A 86 -0.40 -9.70 -1.69
CA ARG A 86 -1.38 -9.77 -2.79
C ARG A 86 -0.85 -10.61 -3.95
N PHE A 87 -1.61 -11.63 -4.33
CA PHE A 87 -1.34 -12.59 -5.40
C PHE A 87 -2.31 -12.38 -6.56
N ASN A 88 -1.78 -12.14 -7.77
CA ASN A 88 -2.58 -11.96 -8.98
C ASN A 88 -2.91 -13.33 -9.61
N ILE A 89 -4.19 -13.72 -9.62
CA ILE A 89 -4.68 -14.86 -10.39
C ILE A 89 -4.78 -14.42 -11.85
N GLY A 90 -3.98 -15.04 -12.72
CA GLY A 90 -3.84 -14.61 -14.11
C GLY A 90 -4.99 -15.03 -15.03
N GLY A 91 -5.25 -14.17 -16.02
CA GLY A 91 -6.28 -14.37 -17.04
C GLY A 91 -5.84 -15.25 -18.21
N GLY A 92 -4.56 -15.60 -18.32
CA GLY A 92 -4.06 -16.49 -19.37
C GLY A 92 -3.51 -15.77 -20.61
N THR A 93 -3.04 -14.53 -20.43
CA THR A 93 -2.41 -13.76 -21.50
C THR A 93 -0.98 -14.20 -21.80
N PHE A 94 -0.33 -14.93 -20.88
CA PHE A 94 1.01 -15.48 -21.12
C PHE A 94 0.99 -16.56 -22.21
N GLU A 95 0.03 -17.48 -22.13
CA GLU A 95 -0.17 -18.58 -23.07
C GLU A 95 -0.48 -18.07 -24.49
N GLN A 96 -1.13 -16.91 -24.60
CA GLN A 96 -1.39 -16.28 -25.89
C GLN A 96 -0.14 -15.65 -26.53
N GLY A 97 0.93 -15.42 -25.76
CA GLY A 97 2.14 -14.76 -26.25
C GLY A 97 1.83 -13.41 -26.90
N ASP A 98 2.34 -13.17 -28.11
CA ASP A 98 2.10 -11.92 -28.85
C ASP A 98 0.63 -11.78 -29.30
N SER A 99 -0.09 -12.90 -29.46
CA SER A 99 -1.52 -12.90 -29.76
C SER A 99 -2.37 -12.36 -28.61
N SER A 100 -1.80 -12.17 -27.41
CA SER A 100 -2.48 -11.49 -26.30
C SER A 100 -2.75 -10.02 -26.58
N GLY A 101 -2.02 -9.39 -27.51
CA GLY A 101 -2.06 -7.95 -27.74
C GLY A 101 -1.41 -7.11 -26.62
N ILE A 102 -0.84 -7.73 -25.58
CA ILE A 102 -0.06 -7.08 -24.52
C ILE A 102 1.40 -7.00 -24.95
N ARG A 103 1.94 -5.80 -25.12
CA ARG A 103 3.27 -5.58 -25.69
C ARG A 103 4.43 -5.91 -24.75
N ASN A 104 4.21 -5.82 -23.44
CA ASN A 104 5.25 -6.13 -22.46
C ASN A 104 5.09 -7.58 -21.99
N ALA A 105 5.99 -8.46 -22.43
CA ALA A 105 5.95 -9.89 -22.08
C ALA A 105 6.00 -10.15 -20.57
N PHE A 106 6.65 -9.29 -19.79
CA PHE A 106 6.72 -9.41 -18.33
C PHE A 106 5.39 -9.12 -17.62
N ARG A 107 4.39 -8.58 -18.34
CA ARG A 107 3.07 -8.19 -17.81
C ARG A 107 1.95 -9.11 -18.31
N ARG A 108 2.32 -10.18 -19.02
CA ARG A 108 1.43 -11.28 -19.38
C ARG A 108 1.41 -12.28 -18.22
N VAL A 109 0.26 -12.87 -17.92
CA VAL A 109 0.09 -13.74 -16.74
C VAL A 109 -0.51 -15.07 -17.15
N GLU A 110 0.08 -16.17 -16.66
CA GLU A 110 -0.43 -17.53 -16.86
C GLU A 110 -1.79 -17.71 -16.18
N SER A 111 -2.65 -18.58 -16.73
CA SER A 111 -3.88 -18.99 -16.06
C SER A 111 -3.82 -20.47 -15.66
N PHE A 112 -4.25 -20.77 -14.44
CA PHE A 112 -4.43 -22.15 -14.00
C PHE A 112 -5.45 -22.91 -14.85
N LEU A 113 -6.42 -22.22 -15.46
CA LEU A 113 -7.45 -22.85 -16.29
C LEU A 113 -7.04 -22.88 -17.77
N SER A 114 -6.87 -24.09 -18.29
CA SER A 114 -6.60 -24.33 -19.70
C SER A 114 -7.85 -24.20 -20.58
N PRO A 115 -7.71 -23.95 -21.90
CA PRO A 115 -8.86 -23.83 -22.82
C PRO A 115 -9.74 -25.08 -22.92
N ASP A 116 -9.21 -26.27 -22.61
CA ASP A 116 -9.94 -27.54 -22.57
C ASP A 116 -10.71 -27.78 -21.25
N GLY A 117 -10.66 -26.82 -20.32
CA GLY A 117 -11.31 -26.89 -19.01
C GLY A 117 -10.50 -27.60 -17.94
N THR A 118 -9.30 -28.10 -18.25
CA THR A 118 -8.39 -28.70 -17.26
C THR A 118 -7.65 -27.63 -16.45
N TYR A 119 -7.18 -28.00 -15.25
CA TYR A 119 -6.35 -27.14 -14.41
C TYR A 119 -4.90 -27.61 -14.42
N ASP A 120 -3.99 -26.66 -14.64
CA ASP A 120 -2.55 -26.86 -14.48
C ASP A 120 -2.04 -26.05 -13.30
N TRP A 121 -1.85 -26.73 -12.17
CA TRP A 121 -1.40 -26.15 -10.90
C TRP A 121 0.11 -25.87 -10.85
N THR A 122 0.86 -26.24 -11.90
CA THR A 122 2.30 -25.95 -11.99
C THR A 122 2.60 -24.54 -12.50
N LYS A 123 1.58 -23.84 -13.02
CA LYS A 123 1.67 -22.47 -13.51
C LYS A 123 1.82 -21.45 -12.38
N GLN A 124 2.27 -20.24 -12.74
CA GLN A 124 2.53 -19.13 -11.82
C GLN A 124 3.51 -19.51 -10.69
N GLU A 125 4.45 -20.43 -10.95
CA GLU A 125 5.31 -21.01 -9.92
C GLU A 125 6.19 -19.94 -9.23
N GLY A 126 6.56 -18.87 -9.95
CA GLY A 126 7.35 -17.77 -9.39
C GLY A 126 6.54 -16.88 -8.47
N TYR A 127 5.30 -16.53 -8.85
CA TYR A 127 4.35 -15.88 -7.94
C TYR A 127 4.06 -16.74 -6.69
N LEU A 128 3.84 -18.04 -6.88
CA LEU A 128 3.57 -18.97 -5.80
C LEU A 128 4.79 -19.16 -4.89
N TRP A 129 6.01 -19.05 -5.40
CA TRP A 129 7.22 -19.10 -4.59
C TRP A 129 7.22 -17.97 -3.53
N PHE A 130 6.94 -16.72 -3.92
CA PHE A 130 6.84 -15.61 -2.97
C PHE A 130 5.64 -15.75 -2.03
N THR A 131 4.52 -16.28 -2.52
CA THR A 131 3.33 -16.54 -1.70
C THR A 131 3.63 -17.59 -0.63
N LYS A 132 4.33 -18.68 -0.98
CA LYS A 132 4.81 -19.70 -0.04
C LYS A 132 5.81 -19.12 0.97
N LYS A 133 6.68 -18.19 0.55
CA LYS A 133 7.55 -17.46 1.48
C LYS A 133 6.76 -16.57 2.44
N ALA A 134 5.75 -15.85 1.96
CA ALA A 134 4.88 -15.06 2.83
C ALA A 134 4.24 -15.94 3.93
N VAL A 135 3.74 -17.13 3.58
CA VAL A 135 3.25 -18.12 4.56
C VAL A 135 4.35 -18.53 5.55
N ALA A 136 5.54 -18.88 5.05
CA ALA A 136 6.65 -19.33 5.89
C ALA A 136 7.15 -18.26 6.89
N TYR A 137 7.09 -16.98 6.51
CA TYR A 137 7.40 -15.86 7.41
C TYR A 137 6.23 -15.45 8.34
N GLY A 138 5.07 -16.10 8.20
CA GLY A 138 3.88 -15.85 9.00
C GLY A 138 3.19 -14.52 8.66
N VAL A 139 3.11 -14.18 7.37
CA VAL A 139 2.20 -13.15 6.86
C VAL A 139 0.77 -13.56 7.18
N LYS A 140 0.00 -12.66 7.79
CA LYS A 140 -1.32 -12.96 8.35
C LYS A 140 -2.37 -13.15 7.27
N ASP A 141 -2.42 -12.21 6.33
CA ASP A 141 -3.47 -12.13 5.34
C ASP A 141 -2.91 -12.34 3.94
N LEU A 142 -3.27 -13.45 3.30
CA LEU A 142 -3.07 -13.62 1.87
C LEU A 142 -4.31 -13.13 1.12
N ILE A 143 -4.09 -12.32 0.09
CA ILE A 143 -5.14 -11.71 -0.71
C ILE A 143 -4.95 -12.15 -2.16
N ALA A 144 -5.90 -12.89 -2.71
CA ALA A 144 -5.95 -13.12 -4.14
C ALA A 144 -6.66 -11.95 -4.82
N PHE A 145 -6.23 -11.57 -6.02
CA PHE A 145 -6.96 -10.62 -6.86
C PHE A 145 -6.84 -11.00 -8.32
N SER A 146 -7.68 -10.43 -9.18
CA SER A 146 -7.60 -10.65 -10.61
C SER A 146 -7.85 -9.36 -11.40
N ASN A 147 -6.95 -9.08 -12.34
CA ASN A 147 -7.11 -7.94 -13.26
C ASN A 147 -8.10 -8.22 -14.39
N THR A 148 -8.25 -9.47 -14.79
CA THR A 148 -9.11 -9.87 -15.91
C THR A 148 -9.58 -11.33 -15.75
N PRO A 149 -10.82 -11.67 -16.13
CA PRO A 149 -11.26 -13.05 -16.17
C PRO A 149 -10.38 -13.90 -17.12
N PRO A 150 -10.38 -15.25 -16.98
CA PRO A 150 -9.77 -16.12 -17.97
C PRO A 150 -10.18 -15.73 -19.39
N VAL A 151 -9.22 -15.62 -20.32
CA VAL A 151 -9.44 -15.08 -21.66
C VAL A 151 -10.54 -15.82 -22.42
N GLN A 152 -10.72 -17.12 -22.20
CA GLN A 152 -11.78 -17.96 -22.76
C GLN A 152 -13.20 -17.59 -22.27
N PHE A 153 -13.31 -16.81 -21.18
CA PHE A 153 -14.58 -16.29 -20.67
C PHE A 153 -14.87 -14.87 -21.13
N THR A 154 -13.92 -14.23 -21.81
CA THR A 154 -14.05 -12.84 -22.23
C THR A 154 -14.78 -12.70 -23.57
N LYS A 155 -15.39 -11.54 -23.80
CA LYS A 155 -16.16 -11.21 -25.01
C LYS A 155 -15.32 -11.22 -26.29
N ASN A 156 -14.01 -11.00 -26.19
CA ASN A 156 -13.10 -10.88 -27.33
C ASN A 156 -11.94 -11.89 -27.30
N GLY A 157 -11.90 -12.78 -26.31
CA GLY A 157 -10.80 -13.74 -26.16
C GLY A 157 -9.48 -13.11 -25.73
N LEU A 158 -9.46 -11.88 -25.17
CA LEU A 158 -8.25 -11.16 -24.76
C LEU A 158 -8.36 -10.70 -23.30
N GLY A 159 -7.21 -10.44 -22.67
CA GLY A 159 -7.15 -9.93 -21.30
C GLY A 159 -7.58 -8.46 -21.12
N PHE A 160 -8.06 -7.79 -22.18
CA PHE A 160 -8.44 -6.38 -22.21
C PHE A 160 -9.46 -6.05 -23.31
N ARG A 161 -10.08 -4.86 -23.27
CA ARG A 161 -11.03 -4.42 -24.32
C ARG A 161 -10.31 -3.89 -25.57
N THR A 162 -10.87 -4.13 -26.74
CA THR A 162 -10.38 -3.49 -28.00
C THR A 162 -11.23 -2.30 -28.43
N GLN A 163 -12.34 -2.05 -27.72
CA GLN A 163 -13.28 -0.96 -27.97
C GLN A 163 -13.41 -0.12 -26.71
N LYS A 164 -13.40 1.20 -26.89
CA LYS A 164 -13.59 2.19 -25.81
C LYS A 164 -15.08 2.42 -25.55
N ASP A 165 -15.70 1.44 -24.90
CA ASP A 165 -17.14 1.43 -24.59
C ASP A 165 -17.45 1.31 -23.10
N PHE A 166 -16.42 1.16 -22.25
CA PHE A 166 -16.53 0.94 -20.80
C PHE A 166 -17.35 -0.30 -20.41
N VAL A 167 -17.58 -1.22 -21.35
CA VAL A 167 -18.30 -2.48 -21.09
C VAL A 167 -17.34 -3.51 -20.52
N THR A 168 -17.78 -4.26 -19.51
CA THR A 168 -16.99 -5.36 -18.97
C THR A 168 -16.60 -6.37 -20.04
N ASN A 169 -15.37 -6.85 -19.96
CA ASN A 169 -14.89 -7.83 -20.91
C ASN A 169 -15.37 -9.24 -20.61
N LEU A 170 -16.02 -9.50 -19.47
CA LEU A 170 -16.62 -10.81 -19.17
C LEU A 170 -17.89 -11.04 -20.00
N SER A 171 -18.00 -12.20 -20.67
CA SER A 171 -19.23 -12.58 -21.39
C SER A 171 -20.42 -12.77 -20.45
N ASP A 172 -21.62 -12.43 -20.92
CA ASP A 172 -22.81 -12.32 -20.05
C ASP A 172 -23.23 -13.67 -19.43
N ASP A 173 -22.92 -14.79 -20.11
CA ASP A 173 -23.16 -16.16 -19.66
C ASP A 173 -22.05 -16.72 -18.75
N LYS A 174 -20.94 -15.99 -18.54
CA LYS A 174 -19.71 -16.48 -17.87
C LYS A 174 -19.51 -16.02 -16.44
N TYR A 175 -20.50 -15.39 -15.81
CA TYR A 175 -20.40 -14.97 -14.41
C TYR A 175 -20.27 -16.14 -13.43
N ASN A 176 -21.01 -17.24 -13.67
CA ASN A 176 -20.89 -18.44 -12.84
C ASN A 176 -19.51 -19.12 -13.07
N ASP A 177 -19.07 -19.19 -14.33
CA ASP A 177 -17.79 -19.80 -14.69
C ASP A 177 -16.60 -19.05 -14.08
N TYR A 178 -16.61 -17.72 -14.15
CA TYR A 178 -15.56 -16.89 -13.55
C TYR A 178 -15.52 -17.02 -12.02
N ALA A 179 -16.68 -16.93 -11.36
CA ALA A 179 -16.77 -17.14 -9.92
C ALA A 179 -16.31 -18.55 -9.50
N GLY A 180 -16.70 -19.57 -10.26
CA GLY A 180 -16.31 -20.96 -10.06
C GLY A 180 -14.80 -21.18 -10.25
N PHE A 181 -14.20 -20.53 -11.25
CA PHE A 181 -12.76 -20.54 -11.47
C PHE A 181 -12.00 -19.97 -10.26
N LEU A 182 -12.36 -18.76 -9.81
CA LEU A 182 -11.72 -18.14 -8.65
C LEU A 182 -11.86 -19.03 -7.41
N ALA A 183 -13.07 -19.54 -7.11
CA ALA A 183 -13.29 -20.42 -5.97
C ALA A 183 -12.51 -21.74 -6.07
N THR A 184 -12.35 -22.29 -7.27
CA THR A 184 -11.59 -23.54 -7.50
C THR A 184 -10.10 -23.32 -7.25
N VAL A 185 -9.53 -22.20 -7.71
CA VAL A 185 -8.13 -21.83 -7.43
C VAL A 185 -7.91 -21.66 -5.93
N LEU A 186 -8.80 -20.95 -5.24
CA LEU A 186 -8.71 -20.75 -3.79
C LEU A 186 -8.82 -22.09 -3.02
N ALA A 187 -9.75 -22.97 -3.41
CA ALA A 187 -9.94 -24.27 -2.78
C ALA A 187 -8.78 -25.24 -3.01
N HIS A 188 -8.11 -25.16 -4.17
CA HIS A 188 -6.89 -25.93 -4.41
C HIS A 188 -5.79 -25.51 -3.44
N PHE A 189 -5.48 -24.21 -3.36
CA PHE A 189 -4.38 -23.72 -2.55
C PHE A 189 -4.65 -23.76 -1.04
N ASP A 190 -5.90 -23.66 -0.58
CA ASP A 190 -6.25 -23.90 0.84
C ASP A 190 -5.86 -25.33 1.26
N LYS A 191 -6.04 -26.34 0.39
CA LYS A 191 -5.60 -27.73 0.66
C LYS A 191 -4.08 -27.89 0.72
N GLU A 192 -3.33 -27.02 0.05
CA GLU A 192 -1.86 -26.98 0.12
C GLU A 192 -1.34 -26.16 1.32
N GLY A 193 -2.24 -25.64 2.18
CA GLY A 193 -1.87 -24.79 3.31
C GLY A 193 -1.59 -23.33 2.93
N ILE A 194 -1.93 -22.91 1.71
CA ILE A 194 -1.87 -21.52 1.24
C ILE A 194 -3.29 -20.95 1.27
N ARG A 195 -3.72 -20.59 2.48
CA ARG A 195 -5.07 -20.05 2.69
C ARG A 195 -5.14 -18.57 2.33
N PHE A 196 -5.89 -18.25 1.30
CA PHE A 196 -6.26 -16.88 0.98
C PHE A 196 -7.43 -16.42 1.85
N ASN A 197 -7.17 -15.44 2.72
CA ASN A 197 -8.17 -14.84 3.58
C ASN A 197 -9.16 -13.99 2.77
N TYR A 198 -8.69 -13.40 1.67
CA TYR A 198 -9.49 -12.50 0.85
C TYR A 198 -9.34 -12.75 -0.65
N ILE A 199 -10.38 -12.39 -1.41
CA ILE A 199 -10.41 -12.40 -2.89
C ILE A 199 -11.04 -11.10 -3.43
N SER A 200 -10.33 -10.45 -4.35
CA SER A 200 -10.82 -9.27 -5.09
C SER A 200 -11.00 -9.61 -6.58
N PRO A 201 -12.24 -9.72 -7.09
CA PRO A 201 -12.50 -10.25 -8.44
C PRO A 201 -12.39 -9.22 -9.57
N VAL A 202 -12.23 -7.93 -9.24
CA VAL A 202 -12.20 -6.82 -10.20
C VAL A 202 -11.12 -5.83 -9.80
N ASN A 203 -10.52 -5.14 -10.77
CA ASN A 203 -9.52 -4.11 -10.53
C ASN A 203 -9.83 -2.83 -11.32
N GLU A 204 -9.78 -1.67 -10.65
CA GLU A 204 -10.00 -0.33 -11.22
C GLU A 204 -11.16 -0.24 -12.24
N PRO A 205 -12.39 -0.55 -11.81
CA PRO A 205 -13.53 -0.81 -12.69
C PRO A 205 -13.96 0.40 -13.54
N GLN A 206 -13.60 1.61 -13.10
CA GLN A 206 -13.97 2.84 -13.77
C GLN A 206 -13.12 3.15 -15.01
N TRP A 207 -11.94 2.54 -15.15
CA TRP A 207 -11.06 2.83 -16.27
C TRP A 207 -11.52 2.14 -17.55
N ASP A 208 -11.06 2.70 -18.67
CA ASP A 208 -11.42 2.26 -20.01
C ASP A 208 -10.86 0.87 -20.34
N TRP A 209 -9.67 0.53 -19.83
CA TRP A 209 -8.97 -0.73 -20.08
C TRP A 209 -9.02 -1.20 -21.55
N SER A 210 -9.10 -0.24 -22.48
CA SER A 210 -9.18 -0.48 -23.91
C SER A 210 -7.94 0.01 -24.62
N ALA A 211 -7.53 -0.71 -25.65
CA ALA A 211 -6.42 -0.30 -26.50
C ALA A 211 -6.57 -0.88 -27.91
N LYS A 212 -5.86 -0.29 -28.87
CA LYS A 212 -5.60 -0.97 -30.13
C LYS A 212 -4.82 -2.26 -29.83
N PHE A 213 -5.19 -3.35 -30.52
CA PHE A 213 -4.45 -4.61 -30.43
C PHE A 213 -2.94 -4.39 -30.61
N GLY A 214 -2.13 -5.03 -29.75
CA GLY A 214 -0.67 -4.88 -29.72
C GLY A 214 -0.16 -3.63 -29.01
N SER A 215 -1.04 -2.75 -28.51
CA SER A 215 -0.65 -1.53 -27.79
C SER A 215 -0.95 -1.58 -26.29
N MET A 216 -1.65 -2.62 -25.82
CA MET A 216 -2.00 -2.76 -24.41
C MET A 216 -0.75 -3.07 -23.57
N ASN A 217 -0.71 -2.53 -22.37
CA ASN A 217 0.42 -2.69 -21.45
C ASN A 217 0.22 -3.80 -20.41
N GLN A 218 -1.03 -4.18 -20.12
CA GLN A 218 -1.38 -5.12 -19.06
C GLN A 218 -2.81 -5.67 -19.23
N GLU A 219 -3.13 -6.70 -18.46
CA GLU A 219 -4.50 -7.17 -18.25
C GLU A 219 -5.37 -6.11 -17.55
N GLY A 220 -6.67 -6.07 -17.88
CA GLY A 220 -7.63 -5.17 -17.25
C GLY A 220 -9.02 -5.26 -17.89
N SER A 221 -10.07 -4.92 -17.15
CA SER A 221 -11.43 -4.85 -17.69
C SER A 221 -12.20 -3.69 -17.03
N PRO A 222 -12.98 -2.89 -17.77
CA PRO A 222 -13.96 -2.00 -17.15
C PRO A 222 -15.00 -2.84 -16.42
N TRP A 223 -15.68 -2.27 -15.43
CA TRP A 223 -16.85 -2.88 -14.83
C TRP A 223 -17.86 -1.83 -14.43
N HIS A 224 -19.13 -2.01 -14.79
CA HIS A 224 -20.18 -1.20 -14.21
C HIS A 224 -20.53 -1.72 -12.81
N ASN A 225 -21.09 -0.89 -11.94
CA ASN A 225 -21.48 -1.34 -10.60
C ASN A 225 -22.46 -2.54 -10.63
N LYS A 226 -23.34 -2.62 -11.63
CA LYS A 226 -24.25 -3.76 -11.84
C LYS A 226 -23.50 -5.07 -12.12
N ASP A 227 -22.34 -4.99 -12.77
CA ASP A 227 -21.54 -6.15 -13.16
C ASP A 227 -20.68 -6.59 -11.96
N ILE A 228 -20.16 -5.64 -11.19
CA ILE A 228 -19.51 -5.91 -9.89
C ILE A 228 -20.47 -6.60 -8.92
N TYR A 229 -21.71 -6.10 -8.80
CA TYR A 229 -22.76 -6.75 -8.00
C TYR A 229 -22.99 -8.20 -8.42
N LYS A 230 -23.15 -8.46 -9.73
CA LYS A 230 -23.36 -9.82 -10.26
C LYS A 230 -22.21 -10.74 -9.89
N ILE A 231 -20.96 -10.33 -10.13
CA ILE A 231 -19.81 -11.20 -9.83
C ILE A 231 -19.64 -11.41 -8.31
N ALA A 232 -19.90 -10.40 -7.47
CA ALA A 232 -19.87 -10.57 -6.01
C ALA A 232 -20.90 -11.62 -5.54
N VAL A 233 -22.13 -11.57 -6.04
CA VAL A 233 -23.18 -12.56 -5.71
C VAL A 233 -22.80 -13.96 -6.19
N LYS A 234 -22.24 -14.09 -7.41
CA LYS A 234 -21.81 -15.39 -7.93
C LYS A 234 -20.64 -15.96 -7.15
N LEU A 235 -19.68 -15.12 -6.78
CA LEU A 235 -18.53 -15.52 -5.98
C LEU A 235 -18.96 -15.94 -4.57
N ASP A 236 -19.89 -15.24 -3.93
CA ASP A 236 -20.46 -15.61 -2.63
C ASP A 236 -21.08 -17.02 -2.65
N SER A 237 -21.84 -17.31 -3.71
CA SER A 237 -22.41 -18.66 -3.92
C SER A 237 -21.33 -19.72 -4.15
N ALA A 238 -20.30 -19.41 -4.95
CA ALA A 238 -19.21 -20.33 -5.26
C ALA A 238 -18.33 -20.65 -4.05
N LEU A 239 -18.02 -19.65 -3.22
CA LEU A 239 -17.28 -19.83 -1.97
C LEU A 239 -18.06 -20.69 -0.97
N THR A 240 -19.38 -20.47 -0.85
CA THR A 240 -20.27 -21.30 -0.02
C THR A 240 -20.29 -22.74 -0.49
N ALA A 241 -20.43 -22.98 -1.79
CA ALA A 241 -20.46 -24.33 -2.36
C ALA A 241 -19.14 -25.10 -2.16
N GLN A 242 -18.01 -24.39 -2.10
CA GLN A 242 -16.68 -24.97 -1.83
C GLN A 242 -16.31 -24.99 -0.33
N HIS A 243 -17.22 -24.56 0.56
CA HIS A 243 -16.99 -24.45 2.01
C HIS A 243 -15.78 -23.59 2.39
N LEU A 244 -15.46 -22.58 1.57
CA LEU A 244 -14.36 -21.65 1.83
C LEU A 244 -14.80 -20.59 2.83
N THR A 245 -13.86 -20.12 3.67
CA THR A 245 -14.10 -18.98 4.57
C THR A 245 -13.55 -17.66 4.02
N THR A 246 -13.00 -17.68 2.81
CA THR A 246 -12.42 -16.53 2.15
C THR A 246 -13.45 -15.41 2.04
N LYS A 247 -13.04 -14.17 2.27
CA LYS A 247 -13.91 -13.01 2.16
C LYS A 247 -13.73 -12.26 0.84
N ILE A 248 -14.81 -11.78 0.28
CA ILE A 248 -14.85 -11.01 -0.95
C ILE A 248 -14.54 -9.55 -0.62
N LEU A 249 -13.64 -8.97 -1.38
CA LEU A 249 -13.33 -7.55 -1.37
C LEU A 249 -13.81 -6.92 -2.68
N VAL A 250 -14.36 -5.71 -2.57
CA VAL A 250 -14.73 -4.85 -3.69
C VAL A 250 -14.46 -3.40 -3.25
N THR A 251 -14.15 -2.45 -4.13
CA THR A 251 -14.27 -2.52 -5.58
C THR A 251 -12.96 -2.24 -6.31
N GLU A 252 -11.86 -2.00 -5.58
CA GLU A 252 -10.56 -1.60 -6.13
C GLU A 252 -10.66 -0.32 -6.98
N ALA A 253 -11.37 0.69 -6.49
CA ALA A 253 -11.55 1.92 -7.25
C ALA A 253 -10.20 2.65 -7.42
N GLY A 254 -9.67 2.70 -8.65
CA GLY A 254 -8.41 3.38 -8.99
C GLY A 254 -8.28 4.89 -8.63
N ASP A 255 -9.32 5.53 -8.10
CA ASP A 255 -9.28 6.88 -7.51
C ASP A 255 -10.38 6.96 -6.44
N LEU A 256 -10.05 7.47 -5.25
CA LEU A 256 -10.94 7.49 -4.09
C LEU A 256 -12.27 8.23 -4.31
N THR A 257 -12.33 9.19 -5.24
CA THR A 257 -13.54 9.97 -5.52
C THR A 257 -14.64 9.15 -6.20
N TYR A 258 -14.29 8.05 -6.87
CA TYR A 258 -15.26 7.09 -7.42
C TYR A 258 -16.05 6.37 -6.33
N LEU A 259 -15.50 6.28 -5.12
CA LEU A 259 -16.20 5.64 -4.00
C LEU A 259 -17.44 6.43 -3.57
N TYR A 260 -17.50 7.76 -3.77
CA TYR A 260 -18.56 8.58 -3.18
C TYR A 260 -19.14 9.73 -4.01
N SER A 261 -18.45 10.33 -4.99
CA SER A 261 -18.91 11.61 -5.60
C SER A 261 -19.06 11.61 -7.12
N ARG A 262 -18.28 10.81 -7.85
CA ARG A 262 -18.30 10.80 -9.33
C ARG A 262 -19.67 10.35 -9.88
N ASN A 263 -19.91 10.61 -11.16
CA ASN A 263 -21.18 10.32 -11.84
C ASN A 263 -20.94 9.55 -13.16
N ASN A 264 -20.35 8.36 -13.10
CA ASN A 264 -20.21 7.46 -14.25
C ASN A 264 -20.68 6.02 -13.90
N HIS A 265 -20.38 5.06 -14.77
CA HIS A 265 -20.79 3.65 -14.68
C HIS A 265 -20.27 2.90 -13.44
N ALA A 266 -19.17 3.35 -12.84
CA ALA A 266 -18.50 2.73 -11.70
C ALA A 266 -18.21 3.76 -10.60
N SER A 267 -19.21 4.59 -10.28
CA SER A 267 -19.09 5.66 -9.26
C SER A 267 -20.09 5.48 -8.12
N LYS A 268 -19.91 6.24 -7.04
CA LYS A 268 -20.75 6.23 -5.83
C LYS A 268 -20.87 4.82 -5.24
N GLN A 269 -19.76 4.10 -5.23
CA GLN A 269 -19.73 2.67 -4.91
C GLN A 269 -20.17 2.41 -3.47
N LEU A 270 -19.85 3.28 -2.51
CA LEU A 270 -20.40 3.21 -1.15
C LEU A 270 -21.92 3.24 -1.14
N GLN A 271 -22.51 4.20 -1.86
CA GLN A 271 -23.97 4.34 -1.94
C GLN A 271 -24.60 3.16 -2.68
N GLN A 272 -23.98 2.68 -3.76
CA GLN A 272 -24.52 1.60 -4.58
C GLN A 272 -24.47 0.25 -3.85
N PHE A 273 -23.40 -0.03 -3.11
CA PHE A 273 -23.16 -1.35 -2.52
C PHE A 273 -23.58 -1.47 -1.05
N TYR A 274 -23.62 -0.36 -0.31
CA TYR A 274 -23.86 -0.36 1.14
C TYR A 274 -25.11 0.41 1.60
N ALA A 275 -25.80 1.16 0.72
CA ALA A 275 -27.13 1.65 1.04
C ALA A 275 -28.17 0.52 0.97
N LYS A 276 -28.92 0.29 2.06
CA LYS A 276 -29.86 -0.84 2.18
C LYS A 276 -31.00 -0.82 1.16
N ASP A 277 -31.35 0.35 0.66
CA ASP A 277 -32.39 0.57 -0.36
C ASP A 277 -31.85 0.50 -1.80
N SER A 278 -30.53 0.36 -1.98
CA SER A 278 -29.93 0.19 -3.29
C SER A 278 -30.27 -1.17 -3.88
N LYS A 279 -30.58 -1.19 -5.19
CA LYS A 279 -30.75 -2.44 -5.96
C LYS A 279 -29.46 -3.25 -6.10
N LEU A 280 -28.31 -2.63 -5.80
CA LEU A 280 -26.99 -3.26 -5.86
C LEU A 280 -26.43 -3.52 -4.45
N TYR A 281 -27.26 -3.50 -3.41
CA TYR A 281 -26.83 -3.77 -2.04
C TYR A 281 -26.22 -5.17 -1.92
N ILE A 282 -24.98 -5.24 -1.40
CA ILE A 282 -24.23 -6.50 -1.20
C ILE A 282 -24.00 -6.81 0.29
N GLY A 283 -24.41 -5.94 1.21
CA GLY A 283 -24.14 -6.10 2.65
C GLY A 283 -24.79 -7.33 3.31
N ASN A 284 -25.63 -8.09 2.58
CA ASN A 284 -26.23 -9.35 3.01
C ASN A 284 -25.50 -10.60 2.48
N LEU A 285 -24.45 -10.45 1.66
CA LEU A 285 -23.64 -11.59 1.20
C LEU A 285 -22.84 -12.20 2.37
N GLN A 286 -22.84 -13.52 2.46
CA GLN A 286 -22.22 -14.27 3.57
C GLN A 286 -20.69 -14.08 3.62
N HIS A 287 -20.07 -14.02 2.45
CA HIS A 287 -18.62 -13.93 2.29
C HIS A 287 -18.14 -12.50 2.05
N LEU A 288 -19.00 -11.49 2.04
CA LEU A 288 -18.51 -10.11 1.91
C LEU A 288 -17.69 -9.70 3.15
N HIS A 289 -16.50 -9.12 2.93
CA HIS A 289 -15.83 -8.34 3.96
C HIS A 289 -16.42 -6.93 3.97
N ASN A 290 -16.88 -6.43 5.12
CA ASN A 290 -17.53 -5.12 5.22
C ASN A 290 -16.51 -3.96 5.16
N VAL A 291 -15.88 -3.82 3.99
CA VAL A 291 -14.93 -2.78 3.65
C VAL A 291 -15.17 -2.35 2.19
N ILE A 292 -14.95 -1.08 1.90
CA ILE A 292 -14.76 -0.62 0.52
C ILE A 292 -13.26 -0.47 0.22
N GLU A 293 -12.81 -1.05 -0.88
CA GLU A 293 -11.43 -0.90 -1.39
C GLU A 293 -11.31 0.22 -2.42
N GLY A 294 -10.25 1.01 -2.30
CA GLY A 294 -9.90 2.06 -3.24
C GLY A 294 -8.42 2.40 -3.25
N HIS A 295 -7.97 2.98 -4.35
CA HIS A 295 -6.60 3.31 -4.63
C HIS A 295 -6.39 4.81 -4.44
N SER A 296 -5.26 5.18 -3.82
CA SER A 296 -4.95 6.59 -3.52
C SER A 296 -4.46 7.38 -4.74
N TYR A 297 -4.47 6.80 -5.95
CA TYR A 297 -4.01 7.49 -7.16
C TYR A 297 -4.85 8.73 -7.47
N PHE A 298 -4.20 9.72 -8.09
CA PHE A 298 -4.80 10.98 -8.58
C PHE A 298 -5.51 11.84 -7.51
N THR A 299 -5.47 11.40 -6.26
CA THR A 299 -5.99 12.09 -5.07
C THR A 299 -4.85 12.51 -4.14
N ASP A 300 -3.67 12.70 -4.74
CA ASP A 300 -2.38 12.98 -4.12
C ASP A 300 -1.80 14.35 -4.53
N HIS A 301 -2.55 15.17 -5.26
CA HIS A 301 -2.08 16.48 -5.71
C HIS A 301 -2.51 17.62 -4.77
N GLY A 302 -1.58 18.10 -3.94
CA GLY A 302 -1.76 19.24 -3.04
C GLY A 302 -2.44 18.87 -1.72
N ASP A 303 -1.89 19.37 -0.61
CA ASP A 303 -2.26 18.91 0.74
C ASP A 303 -3.75 19.14 1.07
N SER A 304 -4.34 20.27 0.65
CA SER A 304 -5.78 20.53 0.83
C SER A 304 -6.67 19.51 0.12
N ALA A 305 -6.27 19.06 -1.08
CA ALA A 305 -7.01 18.05 -1.83
C ALA A 305 -6.85 16.67 -1.21
N ILE A 306 -5.62 16.31 -0.82
CA ILE A 306 -5.31 15.07 -0.08
C ILE A 306 -6.23 14.93 1.13
N ILE A 307 -6.31 15.98 1.97
CA ILE A 307 -7.10 15.99 3.19
C ILE A 307 -8.60 15.98 2.89
N SER A 308 -9.08 16.83 1.98
CA SER A 308 -10.53 16.95 1.71
C SER A 308 -11.13 15.68 1.09
N VAL A 309 -10.43 15.04 0.15
CA VAL A 309 -10.88 13.79 -0.47
C VAL A 309 -11.04 12.68 0.57
N ARG A 310 -10.04 12.53 1.46
CA ARG A 310 -10.01 11.51 2.51
C ARG A 310 -11.08 11.74 3.57
N LYS A 311 -11.30 13.01 3.94
CA LYS A 311 -12.37 13.38 4.87
C LYS A 311 -13.75 13.04 4.30
N GLN A 312 -14.02 13.40 3.05
CA GLN A 312 -15.29 13.07 2.39
C GLN A 312 -15.51 11.56 2.25
N LEU A 313 -14.44 10.81 1.96
CA LEU A 313 -14.49 9.35 1.95
C LEU A 313 -14.85 8.80 3.33
N HIS A 314 -14.14 9.23 4.39
CA HIS A 314 -14.42 8.80 5.76
C HIS A 314 -15.86 9.09 6.18
N ASP A 315 -16.32 10.33 5.99
CA ASP A 315 -17.68 10.76 6.34
C ASP A 315 -18.73 9.92 5.59
N THR A 316 -18.49 9.61 4.32
CA THR A 316 -19.40 8.78 3.52
C THR A 316 -19.37 7.32 3.97
N ALA A 317 -18.20 6.74 4.23
CA ALA A 317 -18.07 5.35 4.67
C ALA A 317 -18.71 5.13 6.04
N ALA A 318 -18.51 6.08 6.96
CA ALA A 318 -19.14 6.08 8.28
C ALA A 318 -20.68 6.12 8.19
N LYS A 319 -21.25 6.90 7.26
CA LYS A 319 -22.70 6.94 7.01
C LYS A 319 -23.28 5.56 6.66
N TYR A 320 -22.50 4.70 5.99
CA TYR A 320 -22.91 3.35 5.60
C TYR A 320 -22.40 2.24 6.54
N ASN A 321 -21.74 2.60 7.65
CA ASN A 321 -21.14 1.67 8.60
C ASN A 321 -20.18 0.66 7.93
N THR A 322 -19.33 1.18 7.05
CA THR A 322 -18.36 0.41 6.27
C THR A 322 -16.96 0.97 6.49
N SER A 323 -15.96 0.08 6.63
CA SER A 323 -14.56 0.47 6.74
C SER A 323 -13.96 0.79 5.37
N PHE A 324 -12.77 1.38 5.34
CA PHE A 324 -12.03 1.67 4.11
C PHE A 324 -10.68 0.97 4.13
N TRP A 325 -10.32 0.33 3.02
CA TRP A 325 -8.97 -0.16 2.74
C TRP A 325 -8.36 0.64 1.60
N GLN A 326 -7.18 1.22 1.86
CA GLN A 326 -6.34 1.65 0.76
C GLN A 326 -5.64 0.39 0.23
N SER A 327 -6.02 -0.04 -0.98
CA SER A 327 -5.70 -1.38 -1.50
C SER A 327 -4.64 -1.41 -2.61
N GLU A 328 -4.32 -0.25 -3.18
CA GLU A 328 -3.23 -0.08 -4.12
C GLU A 328 -2.77 1.38 -4.18
N TYR A 329 -1.46 1.62 -4.06
CA TYR A 329 -0.89 2.93 -4.31
C TYR A 329 0.58 2.83 -4.69
N SER A 330 0.95 3.70 -5.62
CA SER A 330 2.30 4.12 -5.93
C SER A 330 2.20 5.56 -6.47
N MET A 331 3.32 6.23 -6.68
CA MET A 331 3.32 7.62 -7.14
C MET A 331 3.11 7.70 -8.67
N LEU A 332 1.98 7.16 -9.14
CA LEU A 332 1.59 7.12 -10.55
C LEU A 332 1.26 8.50 -11.10
N GLY A 333 0.52 9.28 -10.32
CA GLY A 333 0.28 10.69 -10.59
C GLY A 333 1.51 11.55 -10.29
N ASP A 334 1.43 12.83 -10.63
CA ASP A 334 2.50 13.79 -10.41
C ASP A 334 2.45 14.49 -9.04
N GLY A 335 1.54 14.08 -8.13
CA GLY A 335 1.37 14.68 -6.81
C GLY A 335 2.65 14.71 -5.97
N TYR A 336 3.45 13.64 -6.04
CA TYR A 336 4.75 13.51 -5.33
C TYR A 336 5.80 14.56 -5.70
N LYS A 337 5.63 15.24 -6.83
CA LYS A 337 6.50 16.35 -7.24
C LYS A 337 6.25 17.60 -6.40
N GLU A 338 5.06 17.74 -5.82
CA GLU A 338 4.64 18.92 -5.05
C GLU A 338 4.90 20.24 -5.81
N GLY A 339 4.66 20.23 -7.12
CA GLY A 339 4.89 21.38 -8.02
C GLY A 339 6.35 21.59 -8.44
N SER A 340 7.30 20.81 -7.94
CA SER A 340 8.71 20.88 -8.38
C SER A 340 8.88 20.34 -9.81
N LYS A 341 9.75 21.01 -10.57
CA LYS A 341 10.23 20.52 -11.88
C LYS A 341 11.47 19.64 -11.76
N GLU A 342 12.11 19.64 -10.59
CA GLU A 342 13.31 18.85 -10.35
C GLU A 342 12.97 17.39 -10.10
N ARG A 343 13.95 16.54 -10.42
CA ARG A 343 13.86 15.12 -10.14
C ARG A 343 13.81 14.90 -8.62
N ARG A 344 12.85 14.12 -8.15
CA ARG A 344 12.69 13.80 -6.72
C ARG A 344 13.69 12.72 -6.32
N SER A 345 14.38 12.94 -5.20
CA SER A 345 15.29 11.94 -4.63
C SER A 345 14.52 10.71 -4.12
N SER A 346 15.24 9.61 -3.86
CA SER A 346 14.65 8.43 -3.18
C SER A 346 13.98 8.82 -1.85
N MET A 347 14.62 9.69 -1.06
CA MET A 347 14.06 10.13 0.23
C MET A 347 12.85 11.06 0.06
N ASP A 348 12.81 11.90 -0.98
CA ASP A 348 11.62 12.71 -1.26
C ASP A 348 10.40 11.84 -1.58
N CYS A 349 10.59 10.80 -2.39
CA CYS A 349 9.54 9.82 -2.70
C CYS A 349 9.09 9.09 -1.42
N ALA A 350 10.03 8.70 -0.56
CA ALA A 350 9.76 8.01 0.69
C ALA A 350 8.98 8.88 1.69
N LEU A 351 9.31 10.17 1.80
CA LEU A 351 8.59 11.12 2.65
C LEU A 351 7.19 11.39 2.12
N PHE A 352 7.04 11.49 0.80
CA PHE A 352 5.73 11.63 0.18
C PHE A 352 4.86 10.38 0.38
N LEU A 353 5.44 9.18 0.22
CA LEU A 353 4.76 7.92 0.55
C LEU A 353 4.31 7.89 2.02
N ALA A 354 5.19 8.26 2.96
CA ALA A 354 4.84 8.31 4.38
C ALA A 354 3.76 9.37 4.70
N LYS A 355 3.74 10.51 3.98
CA LYS A 355 2.67 11.50 4.03
C LYS A 355 1.34 10.89 3.60
N MET A 356 1.31 10.13 2.50
CA MET A 356 0.09 9.48 2.02
C MET A 356 -0.43 8.46 3.02
N ILE A 357 0.45 7.58 3.53
CA ILE A 357 0.11 6.61 4.59
C ILE A 357 -0.44 7.32 5.84
N HIS A 358 0.20 8.42 6.27
CA HIS A 358 -0.26 9.21 7.41
C HIS A 358 -1.71 9.67 7.19
N HIS A 359 -2.01 10.34 6.07
CA HIS A 359 -3.35 10.87 5.82
C HIS A 359 -4.40 9.78 5.58
N ASP A 360 -4.04 8.66 4.95
CA ASP A 360 -4.95 7.53 4.79
C ASP A 360 -5.34 6.97 6.18
N PHE A 361 -4.40 6.82 7.11
CA PHE A 361 -4.72 6.36 8.47
C PHE A 361 -5.42 7.42 9.34
N THR A 362 -4.98 8.68 9.32
CA THR A 362 -5.48 9.71 10.25
C THR A 362 -6.73 10.43 9.77
N ILE A 363 -6.94 10.54 8.46
CA ILE A 363 -8.08 11.27 7.87
C ILE A 363 -9.08 10.33 7.22
N ALA A 364 -8.63 9.42 6.34
CA ALA A 364 -9.55 8.47 5.69
C ALA A 364 -10.00 7.35 6.65
N ASN A 365 -9.34 7.23 7.80
CA ASN A 365 -9.58 6.19 8.79
C ASN A 365 -9.42 4.78 8.20
N ALA A 366 -8.46 4.60 7.28
CA ALA A 366 -8.21 3.31 6.65
C ALA A 366 -7.85 2.25 7.68
N THR A 367 -8.37 1.03 7.52
CA THR A 367 -8.01 -0.13 8.35
C THR A 367 -6.90 -0.98 7.73
N ALA A 368 -6.62 -0.79 6.44
CA ALA A 368 -5.48 -1.39 5.75
C ALA A 368 -4.81 -0.42 4.77
N TRP A 369 -3.54 -0.69 4.45
CA TRP A 369 -2.75 0.07 3.48
C TRP A 369 -1.83 -0.84 2.65
N HIS A 370 -1.96 -0.80 1.33
CA HIS A 370 -1.23 -1.65 0.40
C HIS A 370 -0.48 -0.82 -0.64
N PHE A 371 0.84 -1.03 -0.71
CA PHE A 371 1.63 -0.57 -1.84
C PHE A 371 1.25 -1.38 -3.08
N TRP A 372 1.31 -0.78 -4.28
CA TRP A 372 1.08 -1.51 -5.53
C TRP A 372 2.13 -2.60 -5.72
N ASN A 373 3.22 -2.30 -6.41
CA ASN A 373 4.16 -3.33 -6.79
C ASN A 373 5.39 -3.29 -5.89
N ALA A 374 5.70 -4.41 -5.23
CA ALA A 374 6.92 -4.53 -4.45
C ALA A 374 8.17 -4.25 -5.31
N TRP A 375 8.14 -4.58 -6.61
CA TRP A 375 9.27 -4.45 -7.52
C TRP A 375 8.90 -3.97 -8.92
N GLU A 376 9.68 -3.03 -9.46
CA GLU A 376 9.57 -2.58 -10.85
C GLU A 376 10.97 -2.24 -11.38
N PRO A 377 11.21 -2.36 -12.69
CA PRO A 377 12.42 -1.83 -13.31
C PRO A 377 12.58 -0.33 -13.01
N GLY A 378 13.77 0.08 -12.59
CA GLY A 378 13.99 1.49 -12.27
C GLY A 378 15.32 1.78 -11.60
N ARG A 379 15.48 3.04 -11.20
CA ARG A 379 16.64 3.55 -10.44
C ARG A 379 16.26 3.68 -8.97
N ALA A 380 17.15 3.28 -8.06
CA ALA A 380 16.89 3.32 -6.62
C ALA A 380 17.21 4.69 -6.00
N GLU A 381 18.01 5.51 -6.68
CA GLU A 381 18.57 6.76 -6.15
C GLU A 381 17.63 7.96 -6.32
N ALA A 382 16.72 7.92 -7.30
CA ALA A 382 15.78 9.00 -7.58
C ALA A 382 14.60 8.51 -8.44
N GLU A 383 13.45 9.17 -8.32
CA GLU A 383 12.18 8.80 -8.98
C GLU A 383 11.75 7.36 -8.67
N THR A 384 11.90 6.95 -7.41
CA THR A 384 11.45 5.66 -6.91
C THR A 384 9.93 5.70 -6.73
N ARG A 385 9.17 5.82 -7.81
CA ARG A 385 7.73 6.07 -7.75
C ARG A 385 6.89 4.80 -7.64
N TYR A 386 7.39 3.73 -8.25
CA TYR A 386 6.60 2.53 -8.56
C TYR A 386 7.04 1.27 -7.81
N ASN A 387 8.07 1.37 -6.97
CA ASN A 387 8.66 0.18 -6.36
C ASN A 387 9.13 0.44 -4.93
N LEU A 388 9.20 -0.66 -4.19
CA LEU A 388 9.97 -0.77 -2.94
C LEU A 388 11.39 -1.27 -3.26
N ILE A 389 11.51 -2.16 -4.26
CA ILE A 389 12.74 -2.75 -4.76
C ILE A 389 12.88 -2.46 -6.27
N ALA A 390 13.90 -1.72 -6.67
CA ALA A 390 14.16 -1.39 -8.07
C ALA A 390 14.91 -2.53 -8.78
N LEU A 391 14.38 -3.01 -9.90
CA LEU A 391 14.97 -4.12 -10.67
C LEU A 391 15.90 -3.63 -11.78
N ARG A 392 16.95 -4.41 -12.07
CA ARG A 392 17.96 -4.16 -13.11
C ARG A 392 18.25 -5.45 -13.89
N ASN A 393 18.61 -5.31 -15.17
CA ASN A 393 19.02 -6.41 -16.06
C ASN A 393 18.00 -7.58 -16.13
N ILE A 394 16.71 -7.29 -16.00
CA ILE A 394 15.65 -8.32 -15.85
C ILE A 394 15.45 -9.23 -17.07
N ALA A 395 15.97 -8.84 -18.24
CA ALA A 395 15.92 -9.66 -19.45
C ALA A 395 16.97 -10.79 -19.46
N ASP A 396 18.01 -10.68 -18.63
CA ASP A 396 19.02 -11.72 -18.45
C ASP A 396 19.03 -12.15 -16.98
N TYR A 397 18.28 -13.21 -16.67
CA TYR A 397 18.10 -13.68 -15.30
C TYR A 397 19.41 -14.06 -14.58
N LYS A 398 20.48 -14.39 -15.32
CA LYS A 398 21.79 -14.69 -14.73
C LYS A 398 22.47 -13.44 -14.19
N ASN A 399 22.27 -12.30 -14.86
CA ASN A 399 22.85 -11.00 -14.53
C ASN A 399 21.83 -10.03 -13.92
N ALA A 400 20.58 -10.48 -13.75
CA ALA A 400 19.50 -9.72 -13.15
C ALA A 400 19.83 -9.38 -11.69
N ASP A 401 19.48 -8.17 -11.29
CA ASP A 401 19.85 -7.63 -9.99
C ASP A 401 18.82 -6.65 -9.46
N TYR A 402 18.94 -6.26 -8.20
CA TYR A 402 18.01 -5.33 -7.57
C TYR A 402 18.71 -4.31 -6.66
N SER A 403 17.97 -3.28 -6.28
CA SER A 403 18.39 -2.29 -5.28
C SER A 403 17.20 -1.87 -4.43
N VAL A 404 17.41 -1.75 -3.13
CA VAL A 404 16.36 -1.35 -2.19
C VAL A 404 16.18 0.17 -2.24
N THR A 405 14.93 0.64 -2.24
CA THR A 405 14.61 2.07 -2.24
C THR A 405 14.23 2.56 -0.85
N LYS A 406 14.22 3.88 -0.63
CA LYS A 406 13.73 4.47 0.62
C LYS A 406 12.23 4.24 0.83
N ASN A 407 11.45 3.93 -0.21
CA ASN A 407 10.04 3.57 -0.06
C ASN A 407 9.84 2.27 0.72
N LEU A 408 10.72 1.27 0.54
CA LEU A 408 10.67 0.04 1.34
C LEU A 408 10.66 0.41 2.82
N TRP A 409 11.65 1.22 3.23
CA TRP A 409 11.82 1.62 4.62
C TRP A 409 10.70 2.56 5.10
N ALA A 410 10.19 3.46 4.27
CA ALA A 410 9.03 4.29 4.58
C ALA A 410 7.78 3.45 4.89
N LEU A 411 7.50 2.42 4.08
CA LEU A 411 6.44 1.46 4.37
C LEU A 411 6.75 0.67 5.65
N GLY A 412 8.02 0.27 5.84
CA GLY A 412 8.51 -0.47 6.99
C GLY A 412 8.33 0.22 8.33
N HIS A 413 8.40 1.55 8.39
CA HIS A 413 8.09 2.33 9.58
C HIS A 413 6.67 2.07 10.10
N TYR A 414 5.75 1.70 9.22
CA TYR A 414 4.39 1.27 9.55
C TYR A 414 4.30 -0.27 9.62
N SER A 415 4.56 -1.01 8.54
CA SER A 415 4.29 -2.45 8.46
C SER A 415 5.04 -3.29 9.51
N ARG A 416 6.27 -2.89 9.86
CA ARG A 416 7.08 -3.65 10.81
C ARG A 416 6.54 -3.54 12.23
N PHE A 417 6.03 -2.36 12.61
CA PHE A 417 5.73 -2.04 14.01
C PHE A 417 4.22 -1.93 14.30
N VAL A 418 3.42 -1.49 13.33
CA VAL A 418 1.96 -1.45 13.40
C VAL A 418 1.42 -2.81 12.97
N ARG A 419 1.13 -3.68 13.94
CA ARG A 419 0.71 -5.05 13.69
C ARG A 419 -0.82 -5.19 13.63
N PRO A 420 -1.33 -6.18 12.87
CA PRO A 420 -2.76 -6.52 12.89
C PRO A 420 -3.34 -6.59 14.31
N GLY A 421 -4.46 -5.90 14.54
CA GLY A 421 -5.12 -5.80 15.85
C GLY A 421 -4.73 -4.57 16.68
N MET A 422 -3.67 -3.85 16.32
CA MET A 422 -3.37 -2.56 16.95
C MET A 422 -4.47 -1.52 16.64
N GLN A 423 -4.74 -0.64 17.60
CA GLN A 423 -5.70 0.44 17.48
C GLN A 423 -4.97 1.74 17.14
N ARG A 424 -5.45 2.51 16.16
CA ARG A 424 -4.98 3.89 16.00
C ARG A 424 -5.45 4.72 17.19
N ILE A 425 -4.55 5.53 17.75
CA ILE A 425 -4.81 6.40 18.90
C ILE A 425 -4.90 7.85 18.45
N PHE A 426 -5.78 8.63 19.07
CA PHE A 426 -5.87 10.06 18.80
C PHE A 426 -4.65 10.79 19.35
N THR A 427 -4.20 11.79 18.58
CA THR A 427 -3.01 12.58 18.89
C THR A 427 -3.30 14.06 18.72
N GLU A 428 -2.80 14.88 19.64
CA GLU A 428 -2.92 16.33 19.61
C GLU A 428 -1.55 16.99 19.60
N ARG A 429 -1.44 18.21 19.06
CA ARG A 429 -0.23 19.03 19.07
C ARG A 429 -0.53 20.42 19.63
N ASN A 430 0.44 21.02 20.32
CA ASN A 430 0.21 22.23 21.12
C ASN A 430 0.48 23.57 20.40
N ASP A 431 0.78 23.56 19.10
CA ASP A 431 1.20 24.74 18.32
C ASP A 431 0.10 25.29 17.40
N GLY A 432 -1.08 24.66 17.38
CA GLY A 432 -2.26 25.18 16.67
C GLY A 432 -2.19 25.10 15.14
N LEU A 433 -1.25 24.36 14.55
CA LEU A 433 -1.18 24.21 13.09
C LEU A 433 -2.41 23.50 12.53
N SER A 434 -2.97 24.03 11.44
CA SER A 434 -4.03 23.35 10.67
C SER A 434 -3.49 22.09 9.99
N LEU A 435 -4.36 21.12 9.67
CA LEU A 435 -3.96 19.87 9.00
C LEU A 435 -3.13 20.10 7.73
N VAL A 436 -3.47 21.11 6.93
CA VAL A 436 -2.73 21.48 5.71
C VAL A 436 -1.32 21.96 6.05
N GLN A 437 -1.14 22.76 7.10
CA GLN A 437 0.19 23.19 7.55
C GLN A 437 0.99 22.03 8.12
N GLN A 438 0.34 21.11 8.85
CA GLN A 438 0.99 19.92 9.39
C GLN A 438 1.57 19.01 8.30
N ALA A 439 0.90 18.93 7.13
CA ALA A 439 1.37 18.14 5.99
C ALA A 439 2.72 18.61 5.42
N GLN A 440 3.15 19.83 5.73
CA GLN A 440 4.47 20.39 5.36
C GLN A 440 5.39 20.59 6.57
N ASP A 441 4.99 20.11 7.76
CA ASP A 441 5.75 20.21 9.01
C ASP A 441 5.98 18.79 9.58
N ILE A 442 5.69 18.56 10.86
CA ILE A 442 5.81 17.26 11.51
C ILE A 442 4.44 16.58 11.47
N MET A 443 4.38 15.39 10.88
CA MET A 443 3.21 14.51 10.93
C MET A 443 3.48 13.37 11.91
N LEU A 444 2.56 13.10 12.83
CA LEU A 444 2.69 12.04 13.83
C LEU A 444 1.43 11.17 13.82
N THR A 445 1.63 9.85 13.76
CA THR A 445 0.56 8.85 13.91
C THR A 445 0.91 7.89 15.02
N ALA A 446 -0.03 7.60 15.92
CA ALA A 446 0.18 6.67 17.03
C ALA A 446 -0.77 5.46 16.93
N PHE A 447 -0.25 4.29 17.31
CA PHE A 447 -0.97 3.03 17.37
C PHE A 447 -0.63 2.32 18.68
N ALA A 448 -1.57 1.60 19.27
CA ALA A 448 -1.32 0.87 20.51
C ALA A 448 -2.00 -0.50 20.54
N ASN A 449 -1.36 -1.42 21.27
CA ASN A 449 -2.00 -2.57 21.88
C ASN A 449 -1.85 -2.48 23.41
N GLU A 450 -2.13 -3.57 24.13
CA GLU A 450 -2.05 -3.56 25.60
C GLU A 450 -0.64 -3.34 26.17
N MET A 451 0.41 -3.67 25.41
CA MET A 451 1.78 -3.69 25.90
C MET A 451 2.67 -2.60 25.29
N THR A 452 2.34 -2.12 24.09
CA THR A 452 3.23 -1.30 23.28
C THR A 452 2.46 -0.17 22.60
N VAL A 453 3.06 1.02 22.59
CA VAL A 453 2.66 2.15 21.75
C VAL A 453 3.70 2.34 20.65
N THR A 454 3.26 2.32 19.41
CA THR A 454 4.09 2.63 18.22
C THR A 454 3.72 4.01 17.71
N VAL A 455 4.73 4.87 17.55
CA VAL A 455 4.58 6.24 17.07
C VAL A 455 5.41 6.42 15.82
N VAL A 456 4.78 6.71 14.69
CA VAL A 456 5.47 7.02 13.43
C VAL A 456 5.44 8.54 13.23
N ILE A 457 6.62 9.12 13.00
CA ILE A 457 6.83 10.57 12.94
C ILE A 457 7.54 10.87 11.62
N VAL A 458 6.96 11.76 10.82
CA VAL A 458 7.55 12.25 9.58
C VAL A 458 7.95 13.70 9.80
N ASN A 459 9.25 13.99 9.84
CA ASN A 459 9.74 15.37 9.77
C ASN A 459 9.85 15.76 8.30
N TYR A 460 8.80 16.42 7.79
CA TYR A 460 8.77 16.86 6.40
C TYR A 460 9.65 18.09 6.15
N THR A 461 10.07 18.79 7.19
CA THR A 461 10.86 20.03 7.09
C THR A 461 12.32 19.77 6.72
N THR A 462 12.98 20.80 6.21
CA THR A 462 14.42 20.80 5.89
C THR A 462 15.31 21.11 7.09
N SER A 463 14.74 21.22 8.29
CA SER A 463 15.44 21.57 9.52
C SER A 463 15.27 20.48 10.57
N THR A 464 16.26 20.37 11.45
CA THR A 464 16.13 19.58 12.68
C THR A 464 14.99 20.13 13.54
N LYS A 465 14.14 19.24 14.05
CA LYS A 465 13.01 19.61 14.92
C LYS A 465 13.15 18.95 16.27
N ASN A 466 12.87 19.70 17.34
CA ASN A 466 12.76 19.16 18.69
C ASN A 466 11.28 18.97 19.02
N ILE A 467 10.92 17.77 19.46
CA ILE A 467 9.57 17.45 19.91
C ILE A 467 9.57 16.84 21.30
N ALA A 468 8.41 16.88 21.95
CA ALA A 468 8.10 16.07 23.12
C ALA A 468 6.87 15.21 22.84
N VAL A 469 6.82 14.00 23.38
CA VAL A 469 5.66 13.12 23.34
C VAL A 469 5.20 12.86 24.77
N THR A 470 3.91 13.06 25.03
CA THR A 470 3.28 12.81 26.32
C THR A 470 2.26 11.68 26.20
N LEU A 471 2.26 10.79 27.19
CA LEU A 471 1.35 9.66 27.32
C LEU A 471 0.60 9.81 28.65
N PRO A 472 -0.50 10.59 28.71
CA PRO A 472 -1.23 10.81 29.94
C PRO A 472 -1.67 9.49 30.58
N GLY A 473 -1.44 9.35 31.89
CA GLY A 473 -1.78 8.14 32.65
C GLY A 473 -0.70 7.05 32.64
N VAL A 474 0.34 7.16 31.81
CA VAL A 474 1.49 6.24 31.83
C VAL A 474 2.55 6.76 32.80
N LYS A 475 2.81 6.00 33.87
CA LYS A 475 3.73 6.42 34.95
C LYS A 475 5.16 5.95 34.76
N LYS A 476 5.37 4.82 34.09
CA LYS A 476 6.69 4.22 33.85
C LYS A 476 6.74 3.71 32.42
N LEU A 477 7.87 3.94 31.76
CA LEU A 477 8.19 3.37 30.46
C LEU A 477 9.28 2.33 30.70
N LYS A 478 9.15 1.15 30.07
CA LYS A 478 10.18 0.09 30.17
C LYS A 478 11.33 0.35 29.20
N GLN A 479 10.99 0.65 27.94
CA GLN A 479 11.97 0.89 26.89
C GLN A 479 11.36 1.78 25.81
N ILE A 480 12.21 2.62 25.20
CA ILE A 480 11.88 3.38 24.00
C ILE A 480 12.92 3.01 22.95
N LYS A 481 12.51 2.22 21.96
CA LYS A 481 13.33 1.94 20.76
C LYS A 481 12.99 2.96 19.69
N ARG A 482 14.01 3.46 19.02
CA ARG A 482 13.89 4.38 17.90
C ARG A 482 14.41 3.71 16.64
N TYR A 483 13.73 3.95 15.53
CA TYR A 483 14.16 3.53 14.19
C TYR A 483 14.07 4.74 13.28
N THR A 484 15.16 5.07 12.55
CA THR A 484 15.20 6.27 11.71
C THR A 484 15.58 5.93 10.26
N THR A 485 14.87 6.56 9.32
CA THR A 485 15.24 6.59 7.90
C THR A 485 15.42 8.04 7.46
N SER A 486 16.57 8.36 6.86
CA SER A 486 16.86 9.69 6.29
C SER A 486 17.57 9.55 4.93
N ALA A 487 18.04 10.64 4.34
CA ALA A 487 18.89 10.59 3.15
C ALA A 487 20.32 10.07 3.44
N ASP A 488 20.74 10.04 4.71
CA ASP A 488 22.09 9.66 5.10
C ASP A 488 22.38 8.18 4.76
N ALA A 489 23.63 7.93 4.40
CA ALA A 489 24.09 6.60 4.02
C ALA A 489 23.95 5.63 5.20
N GLY A 490 23.29 4.49 4.97
CA GLY A 490 23.04 3.48 5.99
C GLY A 490 21.91 3.79 6.98
N GLU A 491 21.27 4.97 6.90
CA GLU A 491 20.12 5.30 7.74
C GLU A 491 18.81 4.80 7.10
N ASN A 492 18.60 3.50 7.22
CA ASN A 492 17.44 2.74 6.73
C ASN A 492 16.81 1.99 7.90
N MET A 493 15.81 2.58 8.55
CA MET A 493 15.27 2.11 9.83
C MET A 493 16.37 1.78 10.86
N LYS A 494 17.43 2.59 10.89
CA LYS A 494 18.57 2.41 11.80
C LYS A 494 18.09 2.50 13.24
N SER A 495 18.42 1.49 14.04
CA SER A 495 17.95 1.40 15.41
C SER A 495 18.81 2.22 16.38
N SER A 496 18.16 2.77 17.39
CA SER A 496 18.76 3.38 18.57
C SER A 496 17.80 3.27 19.76
N VAL A 497 18.23 3.75 20.93
CA VAL A 497 17.40 3.84 22.14
C VAL A 497 17.26 5.29 22.55
N GLU A 498 16.11 5.63 23.12
CA GLU A 498 15.86 6.95 23.69
C GLU A 498 15.64 6.82 25.19
N GLU A 499 16.22 7.73 25.97
CA GLU A 499 16.05 7.74 27.43
C GLU A 499 14.74 8.41 27.85
N SER A 500 14.21 9.30 27.01
CA SER A 500 13.07 10.15 27.36
C SER A 500 12.28 10.59 26.14
N LEU A 501 10.95 10.64 26.30
CA LEU A 501 10.04 11.22 25.32
C LEU A 501 9.96 12.75 25.39
N ARG A 502 10.61 13.40 26.37
CA ARG A 502 10.46 14.85 26.62
C ARG A 502 11.32 15.74 25.73
N SER A 503 12.35 15.19 25.08
CA SER A 503 13.29 15.95 24.27
C SER A 503 13.84 15.09 23.15
N LEU A 504 13.00 14.83 22.14
CA LEU A 504 13.36 14.03 20.97
C LEU A 504 13.80 14.96 19.85
N GLN A 505 15.00 14.70 19.31
CA GLN A 505 15.51 15.40 18.14
C GLN A 505 15.25 14.60 16.87
N LEU A 506 14.54 15.20 15.92
CA LEU A 506 14.23 14.61 14.61
C LEU A 506 15.15 15.21 13.55
N SER A 507 15.87 14.36 12.82
CA SER A 507 16.67 14.77 11.67
C SER A 507 15.79 15.45 10.61
N PRO A 508 16.31 16.43 9.84
CA PRO A 508 15.57 17.00 8.71
C PRO A 508 15.20 15.91 7.72
N ARG A 509 14.08 16.06 7.01
CA ARG A 509 13.65 15.15 5.93
C ARG A 509 13.79 13.68 6.31
N SER A 510 13.18 13.28 7.42
CA SER A 510 13.33 11.93 7.99
C SER A 510 12.00 11.32 8.43
N ILE A 511 11.99 10.00 8.53
CA ILE A 511 10.93 9.21 9.15
C ILE A 511 11.52 8.54 10.38
N THR A 512 10.84 8.68 11.52
CA THR A 512 11.25 8.10 12.80
C THR A 512 10.09 7.28 13.37
N THR A 513 10.34 6.03 13.77
CA THR A 513 9.38 5.26 14.57
C THR A 513 9.90 5.09 15.98
N LEU A 514 9.06 5.38 16.98
CA LEU A 514 9.27 5.03 18.38
C LEU A 514 8.42 3.80 18.71
N VAL A 515 9.04 2.77 19.28
CA VAL A 515 8.36 1.63 19.87
C VAL A 515 8.53 1.73 21.38
N ILE A 516 7.44 2.00 22.07
CA ILE A 516 7.40 2.36 23.48
C ILE A 516 6.72 1.21 24.24
N ASP A 517 7.49 0.54 25.10
CA ASP A 517 6.98 -0.55 25.94
C ASP A 517 6.46 0.03 27.27
N LEU A 518 5.19 -0.26 27.59
CA LEU A 518 4.46 0.24 28.77
C LEU A 518 4.73 -0.59 30.03
#